data_AF-A0A0C9UGA1-F1
#
_entry.id   AF-A0A0C9UGA1-F1
#
_cell.length_a   1.000
_cell.length_b   1.000
_cell.length_c   1.000
_cell.angle_alpha   90.00
_cell.angle_beta   90.00
_cell.angle_gamma   90.00
#
_symmetry.space_group_name_H-M   'P 1'
#
loop_
_entity.id
_entity.type
_entity.pdbx_description
1 polymer ?
#
loop_
_entity_poly.entity_id
_entity_poly.type
_entity_poly.pdbx_seq_one_letter_code
_entity_poly.pdbx_strand_id
1 'polypeptide(L)'
;FQAWSQACNHFMKLGSKEPKEIVSYVADVMLEPCLMAWYQVGQTRIDTLTLTQYLAELAILVLEKGWDHDVCTEILSSKQGNQHFIGWKIEIENLNAIL
;
A
#
# COMPACT_ATOMS: atom_id res chain seq x y z
N PHE A 1 1.13 -19.21 -4.68
CA PHE A 1 -0.25 -19.47 -5.16
C PHE A 1 -1.33 -19.19 -4.10
N GLN A 2 -1.22 -19.71 -2.87
CA GLN A 2 -2.21 -19.46 -1.80
C GLN A 2 -2.36 -17.98 -1.41
N ALA A 3 -1.25 -17.27 -1.21
CA ALA A 3 -1.26 -15.84 -0.87
C ALA A 3 -1.92 -14.99 -1.97
N TRP A 4 -1.65 -15.32 -3.24
CA TRP A 4 -2.24 -14.63 -4.39
C TRP A 4 -3.76 -14.87 -4.49
N SER A 5 -4.20 -16.11 -4.32
CA SER A 5 -5.64 -16.44 -4.30
C SER A 5 -6.37 -15.77 -3.13
N GLN A 6 -5.74 -15.67 -1.96
CA GLN A 6 -6.31 -14.97 -0.80
C GLN A 6 -6.39 -13.46 -1.01
N ALA A 7 -5.38 -12.86 -1.65
CA ALA A 7 -5.40 -11.44 -2.01
C ALA A 7 -6.51 -11.13 -3.04
N CYS A 8 -6.66 -11.96 -4.08
CA CYS A 8 -7.75 -11.82 -5.06
C CYS A 8 -9.13 -11.99 -4.43
N ASN A 9 -9.30 -12.98 -3.54
CA ASN A 9 -10.56 -13.16 -2.81
C ASN A 9 -10.87 -11.98 -1.87
N HIS A 10 -9.85 -11.38 -1.26
CA HIS A 10 -9.98 -10.16 -0.46
C HIS A 10 -10.38 -8.95 -1.32
N PHE A 11 -9.74 -8.78 -2.47
CA PHE A 11 -10.08 -7.74 -3.43
C PHE A 11 -11.52 -7.89 -3.96
N MET A 12 -11.95 -9.12 -4.27
CA MET A 12 -13.32 -9.40 -4.69
C MET A 12 -14.36 -9.06 -3.61
N LYS A 13 -14.01 -9.23 -2.32
CA LYS A 13 -14.89 -8.84 -1.19
C LYS A 13 -15.04 -7.33 -1.02
N LEU A 14 -14.07 -6.52 -1.49
CA LEU A 14 -14.16 -5.06 -1.47
C LEU A 14 -15.20 -4.52 -2.47
N GLY A 15 -15.41 -5.22 -3.60
CA GLY A 15 -16.32 -4.79 -4.66
C GLY A 15 -17.82 -4.74 -4.32
N SER A 16 -18.20 -5.18 -3.11
CA SER A 16 -19.61 -5.21 -2.65
C SER A 16 -19.87 -4.40 -1.38
N LYS A 17 -18.85 -3.68 -0.87
CA LYS A 17 -18.99 -2.91 0.38
C LYS A 17 -19.28 -1.44 0.12
N GLU A 18 -20.12 -0.89 0.98
CA GLU A 18 -20.34 0.55 1.05
C GLU A 18 -19.01 1.26 1.39
N PRO A 19 -18.72 2.46 0.83
CA PRO A 19 -17.44 3.15 1.03
C PRO A 19 -17.02 3.33 2.50
N LYS A 20 -18.02 3.44 3.39
CA LYS A 20 -17.87 3.54 4.85
C LYS A 20 -17.41 2.24 5.55
N GLU A 21 -17.54 1.08 4.92
CA GLU A 21 -17.15 -0.23 5.48
C GLU A 21 -15.83 -0.74 4.92
N ILE A 22 -15.26 -0.02 3.95
CA ILE A 22 -14.00 -0.41 3.29
C ILE A 22 -12.83 -0.25 4.25
N VAL A 23 -12.77 0.84 5.03
CA VAL A 23 -11.62 1.12 5.91
C VAL A 23 -11.56 0.14 7.08
N SER A 24 -12.67 -0.10 7.77
CA SER A 24 -12.72 -1.10 8.85
C SER A 24 -12.33 -2.49 8.33
N TYR A 25 -12.79 -2.84 7.13
CA TYR A 25 -12.40 -4.10 6.51
C TYR A 25 -10.91 -4.17 6.20
N VAL A 26 -10.33 -3.15 5.57
CA VAL A 26 -8.89 -3.11 5.24
C VAL A 26 -8.04 -3.17 6.50
N ALA A 27 -8.43 -2.43 7.55
CA ALA A 27 -7.74 -2.41 8.82
C ALA A 27 -7.84 -3.77 9.56
N ASP A 28 -9.00 -4.43 9.53
CA ASP A 28 -9.19 -5.76 10.14
C ASP A 28 -8.32 -6.86 9.51
N VAL A 29 -7.91 -6.70 8.23
CA VAL A 29 -6.99 -7.65 7.58
C VAL A 29 -5.52 -7.30 7.77
N MET A 30 -5.20 -6.19 8.44
CA MET A 30 -3.80 -5.85 8.74
C MET A 30 -3.26 -6.77 9.83
N LEU A 31 -2.28 -7.61 9.46
CA LEU A 31 -1.64 -8.56 10.38
C LEU A 31 -0.36 -8.01 11.02
N GLU A 32 0.07 -6.80 10.65
CA GLU A 32 1.27 -6.17 11.19
C GLU A 32 0.99 -5.57 12.58
N PRO A 33 1.67 -5.99 13.66
CA PRO A 33 1.34 -5.59 15.03
C PRO A 33 1.32 -4.08 15.27
N CYS A 34 2.25 -3.33 14.66
CA CYS A 34 2.32 -1.88 14.79
C CYS A 34 1.10 -1.19 14.16
N LEU A 35 0.61 -1.70 13.03
CA LEU A 35 -0.57 -1.18 12.35
C LEU A 35 -1.87 -1.56 13.08
N MET A 36 -1.92 -2.76 13.65
CA MET A 36 -3.03 -3.18 14.50
C MET A 36 -3.15 -2.29 15.74
N ALA A 37 -2.03 -2.01 16.42
CA ALA A 37 -2.02 -1.13 17.59
C ALA A 37 -2.46 0.30 17.23
N TRP A 38 -1.96 0.84 16.11
CA TRP A 38 -2.40 2.14 15.60
C TRP A 38 -3.90 2.18 15.31
N TYR A 39 -4.43 1.15 14.64
CA TYR A 39 -5.86 1.05 14.35
C TYR A 39 -6.69 0.96 15.62
N GLN A 40 -6.32 0.10 16.58
CA GLN A 40 -7.06 -0.07 17.84
C GLN A 40 -7.12 1.22 18.66
N VAL A 41 -6.02 1.99 18.71
CA VAL A 41 -5.99 3.28 19.41
C VAL A 41 -6.86 4.33 18.70
N GLY A 42 -6.94 4.28 17.37
CA GLY A 42 -7.63 5.27 16.54
C GLY A 42 -8.98 4.84 15.99
N GLN A 43 -9.52 3.69 16.39
CA GLN A 43 -10.55 2.96 15.64
C GLN A 43 -11.74 3.83 15.24
N THR A 44 -12.36 4.51 16.22
CA THR A 44 -13.55 5.34 15.98
C THR A 44 -13.29 6.47 14.99
N ARG A 45 -12.08 7.03 14.97
CA ARG A 45 -11.67 8.07 14.02
C ARG A 45 -11.37 7.45 12.66
N ILE A 46 -10.60 6.37 12.63
CA ILE A 46 -10.14 5.71 11.40
C ILE A 46 -11.33 5.14 10.61
N ASP A 47 -12.31 4.56 11.27
CA ASP A 47 -13.53 4.02 10.63
C ASP A 47 -14.40 5.10 9.97
N THR A 48 -14.21 6.38 10.33
CA THR A 48 -14.93 7.50 9.70
C THR A 48 -14.22 8.04 8.45
N LEU A 49 -13.00 7.58 8.18
CA LEU A 49 -12.21 8.03 7.04
C LEU A 49 -12.76 7.45 5.74
N THR A 50 -12.67 8.23 4.67
CA THR A 50 -12.74 7.67 3.32
C THR A 50 -11.49 6.83 3.04
N LEU A 51 -11.58 5.90 2.08
CA LEU A 51 -10.42 5.10 1.68
C LEU A 51 -9.20 5.97 1.31
N THR A 52 -9.41 7.09 0.64
CA THR A 52 -8.32 8.02 0.26
C THR A 52 -7.65 8.65 1.48
N GLN A 53 -8.43 9.05 2.49
CA GLN A 53 -7.90 9.64 3.72
C GLN A 53 -7.15 8.58 4.56
N TYR A 54 -7.70 7.38 4.65
CA TYR A 54 -7.01 6.24 5.26
C TYR A 54 -5.69 5.93 4.54
N LEU A 55 -5.73 5.93 3.19
CA LEU A 55 -4.62 5.95 2.25
C LEU A 55 -3.45 6.82 2.72
N ALA A 56 -3.77 8.10 2.82
CA ALA A 56 -2.81 9.16 3.16
C ALA A 56 -2.26 9.01 4.58
N GLU A 57 -3.10 8.70 5.57
CA GLU A 57 -2.64 8.53 6.95
C GLU A 57 -1.76 7.30 7.12
N LEU A 58 -2.12 6.20 6.47
CA LEU A 58 -1.31 4.98 6.47
C LEU A 58 0.06 5.25 5.84
N ALA A 59 0.09 5.95 4.70
CA ALA A 59 1.33 6.34 4.04
C ALA A 59 2.24 7.17 4.95
N ILE A 60 1.70 8.14 5.69
CA ILE A 60 2.46 8.94 6.67
C ILE A 60 3.02 8.07 7.81
N LEU A 61 2.28 7.06 8.24
CA LEU A 61 2.69 6.18 9.33
C LEU A 61 3.82 5.23 8.92
N VAL A 62 3.76 4.67 7.71
CA VAL A 62 4.63 3.57 7.27
C VAL A 62 5.81 4.02 6.42
N LEU A 63 5.68 5.12 5.69
CA LEU A 63 6.73 5.58 4.79
C LEU A 63 7.70 6.48 5.53
N GLU A 64 8.99 6.24 5.32
CA GLU A 64 10.03 7.08 5.88
C GLU A 64 9.93 8.50 5.32
N LYS A 65 10.34 9.49 6.13
CA LYS A 65 10.32 10.88 5.68
C LYS A 65 11.29 11.06 4.51
N GLY A 66 10.76 11.46 3.35
CA GLY A 66 11.56 11.64 2.12
C GLY A 66 11.60 10.40 1.23
N TRP A 67 10.79 9.36 1.51
CA TRP A 67 10.70 8.16 0.68
C TRP A 67 10.47 8.47 -0.82
N ASP A 68 9.70 9.52 -1.11
CA ASP A 68 9.38 9.97 -2.46
C ASP A 68 10.62 10.51 -3.17
N HIS A 69 11.44 11.27 -2.46
CA HIS A 69 12.73 11.76 -2.96
C HIS A 69 13.72 10.62 -3.20
N ASP A 70 13.77 9.64 -2.29
CA ASP A 70 14.66 8.49 -2.39
C ASP A 70 14.28 7.59 -3.57
N VAL A 71 12.99 7.29 -3.74
CA VAL A 71 12.46 6.53 -4.90
C VAL A 71 12.71 7.29 -6.20
N CYS A 72 12.47 8.61 -6.24
CA CYS A 72 12.80 9.43 -7.42
C CYS A 72 14.29 9.34 -7.76
N THR A 73 15.16 9.42 -6.75
CA THR A 73 16.61 9.35 -6.93
C THR A 73 17.02 7.97 -7.44
N GLU A 74 16.42 6.91 -6.92
CA GLU A 74 16.64 5.53 -7.38
C GLU A 74 16.24 5.36 -8.85
N ILE A 75 15.05 5.81 -9.24
CA ILE A 75 14.59 5.75 -10.65
C ILE A 75 15.53 6.51 -11.57
N LEU A 76 15.89 7.75 -11.20
CA LEU A 76 16.73 8.62 -12.04
C LEU A 76 18.19 8.14 -12.15
N SER A 77 18.68 7.46 -11.11
CA SER A 77 20.04 6.91 -11.09
C SER A 77 20.13 5.48 -11.65
N SER A 78 18.99 4.80 -11.79
CA SER A 78 18.91 3.44 -12.29
C SER A 78 19.39 3.31 -13.73
N LYS A 79 20.14 2.24 -13.98
CA LYS A 79 20.63 1.85 -15.29
C LYS A 79 20.44 0.36 -15.43
N GLN A 80 20.06 -0.09 -16.63
CA GLN A 80 19.88 -1.52 -16.92
C GLN A 80 21.10 -2.37 -16.52
N GLY A 81 22.32 -1.87 -16.75
CA GLY A 81 23.55 -2.62 -16.46
C GLY A 81 23.56 -4.00 -17.12
N ASN A 82 23.76 -5.05 -16.32
CA ASN A 82 23.77 -6.45 -16.77
C ASN A 82 22.42 -7.16 -16.62
N GLN A 83 21.38 -6.48 -16.11
CA GLN A 83 20.04 -7.08 -16.00
C GLN A 83 19.38 -7.22 -17.39
N HIS A 84 18.45 -8.18 -17.49
CA HIS A 84 17.60 -8.32 -18.66
C HIS A 84 16.70 -7.10 -18.79
N PHE A 85 16.66 -6.50 -19.99
CA PHE A 85 15.94 -5.24 -20.25
C PHE A 85 14.50 -5.24 -19.74
N ILE A 86 13.76 -6.32 -19.98
CA ILE A 86 12.35 -6.44 -19.53
C ILE A 86 12.24 -6.46 -18.00
N GLY A 87 13.19 -7.08 -17.29
CA GLY A 87 13.18 -7.11 -15.84
C GLY A 87 13.42 -5.72 -15.26
N TRP A 88 14.48 -5.04 -15.73
CA TRP A 88 14.78 -3.67 -15.36
C TRP A 88 13.63 -2.70 -15.66
N LYS A 89 13.00 -2.82 -16.84
CA LYS A 89 11.86 -1.99 -17.21
C LYS A 89 10.69 -2.15 -16.24
N ILE A 90 10.32 -3.40 -15.92
CA ILE A 90 9.23 -3.69 -14.99
C ILE A 90 9.53 -3.14 -13.60
N GLU A 91 10.78 -3.27 -13.13
CA GLU A 91 11.22 -2.73 -11.85
C GLU A 91 11.04 -1.21 -11.79
N ILE A 92 11.45 -0.49 -12.83
CA ILE A 92 11.29 0.97 -12.92
C ILE A 92 9.83 1.39 -13.06
N GLU A 93 9.03 0.68 -13.86
CA GLU A 93 7.60 0.96 -13.99
C GLU A 93 6.87 0.75 -12.67
N ASN A 94 7.25 -0.27 -11.89
CA ASN A 94 6.69 -0.52 -10.56
C ASN A 94 7.09 0.58 -9.57
N LEU A 95 8.36 0.99 -9.54
CA LEU A 95 8.84 2.10 -8.69
C LEU A 95 8.15 3.42 -9.06
N ASN A 96 7.92 3.67 -10.35
CA ASN A 96 7.22 4.87 -10.79
C ASN A 96 5.71 4.83 -10.50
N ALA A 97 5.12 3.64 -10.37
CA ALA A 97 3.70 3.48 -10.04
C ALA A 97 3.39 3.71 -8.55
N ILE A 98 4.40 3.69 -7.67
CA ILE A 98 4.26 3.97 -6.25
C ILE A 98 4.53 5.44 -5.89
N LEU A 99 5.03 6.26 -6.83
CA LEU A 99 5.09 7.72 -6.74
C LEU A 99 3.73 8.35 -7.05
#